data_AF-I1P181-F1
#
_entry.id   AF-I1P181-F1
#
_cell.length_a   1.000
_cell.length_b   1.000
_cell.length_c   1.000
_cell.angle_alpha   90.00
_cell.angle_beta   90.00
_cell.angle_gamma   90.00
#
_symmetry.space_group_name_H-M   'P 1'
#
loop_
_entity.id
_entity.type
_entity.pdbx_description
1 polymer ?
#
loop_
_entity_poly.entity_id
_entity_poly.type
_entity_poly.pdbx_seq_one_letter_code
_entity_poly.pdbx_strand_id
1 'polypeptide(L)'
;MLEGLNLSHNTLNGSIPPSFQGMISLSLLDVSYNKLEGPVPHINFLEEAPIEWFVHNKKLCGTVRALPPCDLTQKGGQGKKFKTILLGIASAAGISIVFTVALVARQCKKKRYGEQRENGVTDTKVFSVWNFEGGDACKQIFEATKYFNETHCIVTGGNGSVYRTLLPTGEIFAVKKIHMMEYDEIIF
;
A
#
# COMPACT_ATOMS: atom_id res chain seq x y z
N MET A 1 -46.01 14.34 11.47
CA MET A 1 -46.40 13.59 10.27
C MET A 1 -45.47 14.04 9.15
N LEU A 2 -44.84 13.13 8.42
CA LEU A 2 -43.84 13.51 7.40
C LEU A 2 -44.49 13.49 6.02
N GLU A 3 -44.41 14.61 5.30
CA GLU A 3 -45.07 14.78 4.00
C GLU A 3 -44.08 14.80 2.82
N GLY A 4 -42.85 15.29 3.06
CA GLY A 4 -41.81 15.34 2.04
C GLY A 4 -40.45 14.96 2.61
N LEU A 5 -39.71 14.17 1.85
CA LEU A 5 -38.36 13.74 2.19
C LEU A 5 -37.46 13.89 0.97
N ASN A 6 -36.50 14.80 1.07
CA ASN A 6 -35.47 14.96 0.05
C ASN A 6 -34.12 14.51 0.61
N LEU A 7 -33.58 13.45 0.03
CA LEU A 7 -32.28 12.84 0.30
C LEU A 7 -31.38 12.84 -0.93
N SER A 8 -31.71 13.65 -1.94
CA SER A 8 -30.95 13.74 -3.19
C SER A 8 -29.49 14.16 -2.94
N HIS A 9 -28.60 13.82 -3.88
CA HIS A 9 -27.19 14.25 -3.88
C HIS A 9 -26.41 13.85 -2.61
N ASN A 10 -26.62 12.63 -2.15
CA ASN A 10 -25.87 12.06 -1.03
C ASN A 10 -25.06 10.84 -1.48
N THR A 11 -24.35 10.24 -0.53
CA THR A 11 -23.61 9.00 -0.75
C THR A 11 -24.28 7.79 -0.09
N LEU A 12 -25.60 7.84 0.12
CA LEU A 12 -26.36 6.76 0.75
C LEU A 12 -26.27 5.49 -0.10
N ASN A 13 -26.13 4.34 0.56
CA ASN A 13 -25.99 3.04 -0.08
C ASN A 13 -26.92 2.01 0.58
N GLY A 14 -26.99 0.81 -0.01
CA GLY A 14 -27.92 -0.22 0.45
C GLY A 14 -29.35 0.01 -0.05
N SER A 15 -30.31 -0.64 0.60
CA SER A 15 -31.71 -0.63 0.19
C SER A 15 -32.54 0.44 0.89
N ILE A 16 -33.62 0.88 0.23
CA ILE A 16 -34.64 1.72 0.87
C ILE A 16 -35.40 0.85 1.88
N PRO A 17 -35.46 1.24 3.17
CA PRO A 17 -36.08 0.41 4.20
C PRO A 17 -37.58 0.18 3.97
N PRO A 18 -38.10 -1.04 4.24
CA PRO A 18 -39.54 -1.33 4.14
C PRO A 18 -40.42 -0.45 5.05
N SER A 19 -39.86 0.13 6.11
CA SER A 19 -40.58 1.05 7.02
C SER A 19 -41.16 2.27 6.30
N PHE A 20 -40.67 2.62 5.12
CA PHE A 20 -41.23 3.69 4.28
C PHE A 20 -42.67 3.40 3.86
N GLN A 21 -43.10 2.14 3.80
CA GLN A 21 -44.50 1.78 3.55
C GLN A 21 -45.46 2.30 4.62
N GLY A 22 -44.97 2.46 5.87
CA GLY A 22 -45.76 3.02 6.97
C GLY A 22 -45.87 4.54 6.95
N MET A 23 -45.17 5.23 6.05
CA MET A 23 -45.20 6.69 5.93
C MET A 23 -46.40 7.14 5.08
N ILE A 24 -47.61 6.97 5.62
CA ILE A 24 -48.89 7.19 4.90
C ILE A 24 -49.11 8.61 4.39
N SER A 25 -48.42 9.60 4.94
CA SER A 25 -48.56 11.01 4.56
C SER A 25 -47.47 11.49 3.63
N LEU A 26 -46.49 10.65 3.34
CA LEU A 26 -45.40 10.99 2.44
C LEU A 26 -45.99 11.14 1.03
N SER A 27 -45.69 12.27 0.41
CA SER A 27 -46.13 12.66 -0.92
C SER A 27 -44.96 13.06 -1.82
N LEU A 28 -43.80 13.36 -1.23
CA LEU A 28 -42.56 13.64 -1.93
C LEU A 28 -41.42 12.79 -1.37
N LEU A 29 -40.73 12.05 -2.25
CA LEU A 29 -39.55 11.26 -1.90
C LEU A 29 -38.49 11.39 -2.99
N ASP A 30 -37.55 12.31 -2.84
CA ASP A 30 -36.41 12.44 -3.76
C ASP A 30 -35.18 11.74 -3.16
N VAL A 31 -34.73 10.65 -3.79
CA VAL A 31 -33.53 9.88 -3.41
C VAL A 31 -32.48 9.87 -4.53
N SER A 32 -32.61 10.78 -5.49
CA SER A 32 -31.76 10.85 -6.67
C SER A 32 -30.28 11.08 -6.33
N TYR A 33 -29.38 10.75 -7.23
CA TYR A 33 -27.94 10.98 -7.03
C TYR A 33 -27.40 10.36 -5.73
N ASN A 34 -27.73 9.09 -5.49
CA ASN A 34 -27.18 8.27 -4.41
C ASN A 34 -26.56 6.97 -4.97
N LYS A 35 -26.23 6.02 -4.09
CA LYS A 35 -25.73 4.67 -4.41
C LYS A 35 -26.70 3.59 -3.92
N LEU A 36 -28.00 3.88 -3.89
CA LEU A 36 -29.03 2.96 -3.43
C LEU A 36 -29.22 1.81 -4.42
N GLU A 37 -29.61 0.65 -3.90
CA GLU A 37 -29.74 -0.60 -4.64
C GLU A 37 -30.88 -1.49 -4.13
N GLY A 38 -31.46 -2.30 -5.02
CA GLY A 38 -32.53 -3.23 -4.70
C GLY A 38 -33.94 -2.69 -4.96
N PRO A 39 -34.98 -3.40 -4.48
CA PRO A 39 -36.36 -3.04 -4.73
C PRO A 39 -36.75 -1.76 -4.00
N VAL A 40 -37.42 -0.84 -4.69
CA VAL A 40 -38.14 0.27 -4.04
C VAL A 40 -39.38 -0.31 -3.33
N PRO A 41 -39.55 -0.07 -2.01
CA PRO A 41 -40.74 -0.50 -1.29
C PRO A 41 -41.99 0.00 -1.99
N HIS A 42 -43.01 -0.85 -2.09
CA HIS A 42 -44.28 -0.43 -2.66
C HIS A 42 -44.96 0.58 -1.72
N ILE A 43 -45.06 1.84 -2.17
CA ILE A 43 -45.80 2.90 -1.50
C ILE A 43 -46.81 3.45 -2.50
N ASN A 44 -48.07 3.63 -2.08
CA ASN A 44 -49.20 3.90 -2.98
C ASN A 44 -48.96 5.11 -3.91
N PHE A 45 -48.32 6.19 -3.42
CA PHE A 45 -48.05 7.37 -4.24
C PHE A 45 -46.85 7.22 -5.18
N LEU A 46 -46.01 6.20 -4.99
CA LEU A 46 -44.79 6.01 -5.77
C LEU A 46 -45.00 5.27 -7.09
N GLU A 47 -46.16 4.65 -7.32
CA GLU A 47 -46.43 3.98 -8.60
C GLU A 47 -46.34 4.96 -9.78
N GLU A 48 -46.81 6.19 -9.57
CA GLU A 48 -46.79 7.29 -10.54
C GLU A 48 -45.70 8.34 -10.27
N ALA A 49 -44.74 8.03 -9.39
CA ALA A 49 -43.70 8.98 -9.04
C ALA A 49 -42.79 9.32 -10.24
N PRO A 50 -42.31 10.58 -10.32
CA PRO A 50 -41.37 11.02 -11.34
C PRO A 50 -40.07 10.22 -11.30
N ILE A 51 -39.50 9.92 -12.47
CA ILE A 51 -38.21 9.20 -12.57
C ILE A 51 -37.08 9.98 -11.91
N GLU A 52 -37.20 11.31 -11.93
CA GLU A 52 -36.28 12.30 -11.38
C GLU A 52 -35.94 12.03 -9.93
N TRP A 53 -36.86 11.44 -9.16
CA TRP A 53 -36.64 11.11 -7.75
C TRP A 53 -35.74 9.90 -7.53
N PHE A 54 -35.50 9.09 -8.57
CA PHE A 54 -34.75 7.84 -8.49
C PHE A 54 -33.51 7.83 -9.40
N VAL A 55 -33.31 8.85 -10.24
CA VAL A 55 -32.19 8.90 -11.18
C VAL A 55 -30.85 8.75 -10.47
N HIS A 56 -29.89 8.21 -11.22
CA HIS A 56 -28.52 7.98 -10.77
C HIS A 56 -28.35 6.92 -9.66
N ASN A 57 -29.40 6.16 -9.33
CA ASN A 57 -29.30 4.94 -8.52
C ASN A 57 -29.39 3.68 -9.41
N LYS A 58 -28.28 3.30 -10.04
CA LYS A 58 -28.22 2.32 -11.16
C LYS A 58 -28.80 0.93 -10.88
N LYS A 59 -28.99 0.56 -9.61
CA LYS A 59 -29.43 -0.77 -9.18
C LYS A 59 -30.80 -0.75 -8.50
N LEU A 60 -31.52 0.36 -8.54
CA LEU A 60 -32.92 0.38 -8.10
C LEU A 60 -33.81 -0.31 -9.14
N CYS A 61 -34.78 -1.05 -8.64
CA CYS A 61 -35.80 -1.73 -9.43
C CYS A 61 -37.13 -1.73 -8.66
N GLY A 62 -38.24 -2.07 -9.29
CA GLY A 62 -39.50 -2.28 -8.57
C GLY A 62 -40.73 -1.93 -9.37
N THR A 63 -41.83 -1.68 -8.67
CA THR A 63 -43.16 -1.39 -9.23
C THR A 63 -43.33 0.06 -9.65
N VAL A 64 -42.42 0.96 -9.25
CA VAL A 64 -42.40 2.35 -9.73
C VAL A 64 -42.28 2.32 -11.25
N ARG A 65 -43.23 2.93 -11.96
CA ARG A 65 -43.32 2.86 -13.45
C ARG A 65 -42.03 3.28 -14.16
N ALA A 66 -41.29 4.20 -13.55
CA ALA A 66 -40.03 4.74 -14.03
C ALA A 66 -38.82 3.79 -13.85
N LEU A 67 -38.95 2.71 -13.09
CA LEU A 67 -37.86 1.78 -12.78
C LEU A 67 -38.04 0.45 -13.51
N PRO A 68 -36.92 -0.24 -13.83
CA PRO A 68 -37.00 -1.60 -14.35
C PRO A 68 -37.63 -2.54 -13.32
N PRO A 69 -38.36 -3.58 -13.75
CA PRO A 69 -38.83 -4.63 -12.85
C PRO A 69 -37.66 -5.35 -12.19
N CYS A 70 -37.83 -5.75 -10.94
CA CYS A 70 -36.81 -6.55 -10.27
C CYS A 70 -36.82 -7.99 -10.80
N ASP A 71 -35.70 -8.45 -11.34
CA ASP A 71 -35.52 -9.86 -11.67
C ASP A 71 -35.47 -10.70 -10.39
N LEU A 72 -36.53 -11.48 -10.13
CA LEU A 72 -36.57 -12.48 -9.05
C LEU A 72 -35.59 -13.65 -9.30
N THR A 73 -34.81 -13.61 -10.38
CA THR A 73 -33.80 -14.61 -10.73
C THR A 73 -32.40 -14.21 -10.29
N GLN A 74 -32.22 -13.86 -9.03
CA GLN A 74 -30.90 -13.94 -8.38
C GLN A 74 -30.99 -14.70 -7.06
N LYS A 75 -31.20 -16.03 -7.17
CA LYS A 75 -30.56 -16.95 -6.24
C LYS A 75 -29.07 -16.64 -6.28
N GLY A 76 -28.50 -16.15 -5.17
CA GLY A 76 -27.11 -15.71 -5.01
C GLY A 76 -26.12 -16.36 -5.97
N GLY A 77 -25.94 -15.71 -7.12
CA GLY A 77 -25.12 -16.18 -8.23
C GLY A 77 -23.76 -15.48 -8.29
N GLN A 78 -23.43 -14.63 -7.32
CA GLN A 78 -22.09 -14.02 -7.22
C GLN A 78 -21.06 -14.93 -6.53
N GLY A 79 -21.46 -16.11 -6.04
CA GLY A 79 -20.53 -17.09 -5.46
C GLY A 79 -19.88 -18.07 -6.47
N LYS A 80 -20.39 -18.19 -7.70
CA LYS A 80 -19.84 -19.12 -8.69
C LYS A 80 -18.81 -18.48 -9.60
N LYS A 81 -19.08 -17.29 -10.16
CA LYS A 81 -18.12 -16.59 -11.02
C LYS A 81 -16.88 -16.10 -10.25
N PHE A 82 -17.03 -15.67 -9.00
CA PHE A 82 -15.89 -15.28 -8.17
C PHE A 82 -15.04 -16.49 -7.76
N LYS A 83 -15.64 -17.66 -7.49
CA LYS A 83 -14.89 -18.90 -7.23
C LYS A 83 -14.08 -19.37 -8.45
N THR A 84 -14.62 -19.25 -9.67
CA THR A 84 -13.87 -19.63 -10.88
C THR A 84 -12.75 -18.63 -11.20
N ILE A 85 -12.96 -17.33 -10.93
CA ILE A 85 -11.93 -16.30 -11.13
C ILE A 85 -10.84 -16.37 -10.05
N LEU A 86 -11.18 -16.63 -8.77
CA LEU A 86 -10.17 -16.83 -7.72
C LEU A 86 -9.32 -18.08 -7.99
N LEU A 87 -9.92 -19.16 -8.50
CA LEU A 87 -9.20 -20.38 -8.86
C LEU A 87 -8.27 -20.18 -10.08
N GLY A 88 -8.67 -19.31 -11.03
CA GLY A 88 -7.85 -18.92 -12.18
C GLY A 88 -6.70 -17.98 -11.83
N ILE A 89 -6.87 -17.07 -10.87
CA ILE A 89 -5.81 -16.16 -10.43
C ILE A 89 -4.79 -16.91 -9.56
N ALA A 90 -5.24 -17.84 -8.71
CA ALA A 90 -4.35 -18.71 -7.95
C ALA A 90 -3.49 -19.60 -8.86
N SER A 91 -4.02 -20.08 -9.99
CA SER A 91 -3.26 -20.91 -10.93
C SER A 91 -2.26 -20.10 -11.77
N ALA A 92 -2.61 -18.90 -12.22
CA ALA A 92 -1.70 -18.03 -12.99
C ALA A 92 -0.53 -17.51 -12.15
N ALA A 93 -0.79 -17.09 -10.91
CA ALA A 93 0.27 -16.64 -9.98
C ALA A 93 1.21 -17.79 -9.61
N GLY A 94 0.68 -19.00 -9.37
CA GLY A 94 1.47 -20.19 -9.07
C GLY A 94 2.41 -20.57 -10.21
N ILE A 95 1.92 -20.60 -11.46
CA ILE A 95 2.73 -20.92 -12.64
C ILE A 95 3.84 -19.89 -12.84
N SER A 96 3.53 -18.59 -12.67
CA SER A 96 4.55 -17.52 -12.79
C SER A 96 5.67 -17.66 -11.76
N ILE A 97 5.34 -17.99 -10.50
CA ILE A 97 6.34 -18.16 -9.43
C ILE A 97 7.21 -19.40 -9.69
N VAL A 98 6.62 -20.52 -10.12
CA VAL A 98 7.38 -21.73 -10.44
C VAL A 98 8.31 -21.50 -11.63
N PHE A 99 7.84 -20.78 -12.65
CA PHE A 99 8.65 -20.46 -13.83
C PHE A 99 9.83 -19.53 -13.49
N THR A 100 9.61 -18.49 -12.69
CA THR A 100 10.71 -17.60 -12.25
C THR A 100 11.71 -18.32 -11.36
N VAL A 101 11.27 -19.13 -10.40
CA VAL A 101 12.16 -19.96 -9.56
C VAL A 101 12.95 -20.95 -10.40
N ALA A 102 12.35 -21.60 -11.41
CA ALA A 102 13.04 -22.52 -12.29
C ALA A 102 14.08 -21.81 -13.18
N LEU A 103 13.77 -20.62 -13.70
CA LEU A 103 14.73 -19.80 -14.46
C LEU A 103 15.88 -19.33 -13.57
N VAL A 104 15.61 -18.84 -12.36
CA VAL A 104 16.65 -18.46 -11.40
C VAL A 104 17.51 -19.67 -11.02
N ALA A 105 16.93 -20.83 -10.72
CA ALA A 105 17.68 -22.05 -10.41
C ALA A 105 18.54 -22.52 -11.59
N ARG A 106 18.04 -22.41 -12.84
CA ARG A 106 18.81 -22.69 -14.06
C ARG A 106 19.96 -21.71 -14.23
N GLN A 107 19.74 -20.42 -14.00
CA GLN A 107 20.79 -19.41 -14.06
C GLN A 107 21.82 -19.60 -12.93
N CYS A 108 21.40 -19.98 -11.71
CA CYS A 108 22.30 -20.32 -10.60
C CYS A 108 23.12 -21.59 -10.90
N LYS A 109 22.51 -22.61 -11.53
CA LYS A 109 23.25 -23.81 -11.98
C LYS A 109 24.19 -23.50 -13.15
N LYS A 110 23.76 -22.65 -14.09
CA LYS A 110 24.59 -22.19 -15.22
C LYS A 110 25.77 -21.35 -14.74
N LYS A 111 25.56 -20.47 -13.76
CA LYS A 111 26.61 -19.71 -13.07
C LYS A 111 27.58 -20.65 -12.35
N ARG A 112 27.08 -21.68 -11.65
CA ARG A 112 27.91 -22.73 -11.04
C ARG A 112 28.66 -23.64 -12.02
N TYR A 113 28.22 -23.75 -13.28
CA TYR A 113 28.96 -24.48 -14.31
C TYR A 113 30.00 -23.59 -15.03
N GLY A 114 29.98 -22.27 -14.81
CA GLY A 114 30.95 -21.31 -15.35
C GLY A 114 31.88 -20.66 -14.33
N GLU A 115 31.67 -20.87 -13.02
CA GLU A 115 32.40 -20.18 -11.96
C GLU A 115 32.97 -21.20 -10.97
N GLN A 116 33.81 -22.09 -11.50
CA GLN A 116 34.90 -22.67 -10.72
C GLN A 116 36.12 -21.76 -10.85
N ARG A 117 36.04 -20.56 -10.27
CA ARG A 117 37.20 -19.80 -9.77
C ARG A 117 36.71 -18.60 -8.96
N GLU A 118 37.28 -18.52 -7.76
CA GLU A 118 37.34 -17.37 -6.86
C GLU A 118 36.23 -17.25 -5.80
N ASN A 119 36.56 -17.77 -4.61
CA ASN A 119 35.94 -17.41 -3.34
C ASN A 119 36.14 -15.91 -3.08
N GLY A 120 35.09 -15.18 -2.70
CA GLY A 120 35.30 -13.82 -2.20
C GLY A 120 34.04 -13.03 -1.89
N VAL A 121 33.72 -12.96 -0.60
CA VAL A 121 33.17 -11.80 0.12
C VAL A 121 31.79 -11.29 -0.32
N THR A 122 30.86 -11.37 0.62
CA THR A 122 29.56 -10.70 0.62
C THR A 122 29.71 -9.22 0.29
N ASP A 123 29.14 -8.81 -0.85
CA ASP A 123 28.82 -7.43 -1.22
C ASP A 123 27.74 -6.89 -0.26
N THR A 124 28.14 -6.73 1.00
CA THR A 124 27.34 -6.07 2.03
C THR A 124 27.63 -4.59 1.87
N LYS A 125 26.72 -3.89 1.20
CA LYS A 125 26.79 -2.44 1.00
C LYS A 125 26.60 -1.74 2.36
N VAL A 126 27.69 -1.57 3.11
CA VAL A 126 27.74 -1.04 4.50
C VAL A 126 27.11 0.35 4.65
N PHE A 127 26.93 1.09 3.54
CA PHE A 127 26.30 2.41 3.53
C PHE A 127 25.05 2.51 2.63
N SER A 128 24.26 1.44 2.53
CA SER A 128 22.90 1.61 1.98
C SER A 128 22.05 2.44 2.94
N VAL A 129 21.66 3.65 2.50
CA VAL A 129 20.93 4.68 3.27
C VAL A 129 19.73 4.14 4.06
N TRP A 130 19.16 3.02 3.62
CA TRP A 130 17.96 2.41 4.18
C TRP A 130 18.22 1.43 5.34
N ASN A 131 19.45 0.94 5.55
CA ASN A 131 19.79 -0.08 6.55
C ASN A 131 21.02 0.29 7.40
N PHE A 132 21.30 1.58 7.59
CA PHE A 132 22.51 2.00 8.31
C PHE A 132 22.35 1.84 9.83
N GLU A 133 22.98 0.80 10.38
CA GLU A 133 23.11 0.61 11.83
C GLU A 133 24.37 1.33 12.35
N GLY A 134 24.20 2.59 12.76
CA GLY A 134 25.33 3.50 13.01
C GLY A 134 26.30 3.09 14.12
N GLY A 135 25.86 2.27 15.08
CA GLY A 135 26.71 1.77 16.17
C GLY A 135 27.82 0.83 15.68
N ASP A 136 27.47 -0.14 14.83
CA ASP A 136 28.43 -1.10 14.28
C ASP A 136 29.36 -0.43 13.25
N ALA A 137 28.81 0.46 12.41
CA ALA A 137 29.61 1.23 11.46
C ALA A 137 30.65 2.13 12.14
N CYS A 138 30.27 2.79 13.25
CA CYS A 138 31.21 3.63 14.02
C CYS A 138 32.35 2.78 14.62
N LYS A 139 32.02 1.61 15.17
CA LYS A 139 33.02 0.67 15.72
C LYS A 139 33.98 0.18 14.65
N GLN A 140 33.48 -0.22 13.48
CA GLN A 140 34.32 -0.68 12.36
C GLN A 140 35.25 0.44 11.87
N ILE A 141 34.76 1.67 11.74
CA ILE A 141 35.58 2.84 11.38
C ILE A 141 36.67 3.09 12.44
N PHE A 142 36.32 2.98 13.72
CA PHE A 142 37.25 3.20 14.82
C PHE A 142 38.39 2.17 14.83
N GLU A 143 38.06 0.89 14.63
CA GLU A 143 39.05 -0.18 14.53
C GLU A 143 39.90 -0.08 13.25
N ALA A 144 39.27 0.21 12.11
CA ALA A 144 39.95 0.28 10.81
C ALA A 144 40.87 1.51 10.69
N THR A 145 40.60 2.58 11.44
CA THR A 145 41.52 3.73 11.59
C THR A 145 42.60 3.51 12.65
N LYS A 146 42.65 2.30 13.25
CA LYS A 146 43.48 1.96 14.41
C LYS A 146 43.35 3.00 15.52
N TYR A 147 42.11 3.30 15.91
CA TYR A 147 41.81 4.26 16.97
C TYR A 147 42.28 5.68 16.62
N PHE A 148 42.16 6.07 15.34
CA PHE A 148 42.67 7.34 14.79
C PHE A 148 44.19 7.55 14.99
N ASN A 149 44.98 6.51 14.72
CA ASN A 149 46.44 6.58 14.80
C ASN A 149 47.02 7.55 13.76
N GLU A 150 48.02 8.35 14.15
CA GLU A 150 48.67 9.35 13.29
C GLU A 150 49.27 8.77 12.01
N THR A 151 49.66 7.50 12.01
CA THR A 151 50.16 6.78 10.81
C THR A 151 49.14 6.69 9.68
N HIS A 152 47.84 6.84 9.99
CA HIS A 152 46.74 6.82 9.02
C HIS A 152 46.24 8.23 8.70
N CYS A 153 46.79 9.27 9.34
CA CYS A 153 46.41 10.67 9.10
C CYS A 153 46.97 11.13 7.76
N ILE A 154 46.08 11.60 6.89
CA ILE A 154 46.45 12.18 5.59
C ILE A 154 46.70 13.69 5.75
N VAL A 155 45.80 14.36 6.48
CA VAL A 155 45.78 15.83 6.61
C VAL A 155 45.21 16.21 7.97
N THR A 156 45.82 17.20 8.61
CA THR A 156 45.26 17.92 9.76
C THR A 156 45.00 19.37 9.37
N GLY A 157 43.83 19.90 9.74
CA GLY A 157 43.47 21.31 9.60
C GLY A 157 42.78 21.82 10.87
N GLY A 158 42.38 23.10 10.88
CA GLY A 158 41.83 23.74 12.10
C GLY A 158 40.53 23.12 12.63
N ASN A 159 39.76 22.41 11.80
CA ASN A 159 38.47 21.82 12.17
C ASN A 159 38.53 20.30 12.34
N GLY A 160 39.72 19.70 12.37
CA GLY A 160 39.88 18.26 12.49
C GLY A 160 40.97 17.64 11.64
N SER A 161 41.06 16.32 11.72
CA SER A 161 42.05 15.50 11.02
C SER A 161 41.34 14.46 10.14
N VAL A 162 41.84 14.25 8.93
CA VAL A 162 41.30 13.29 7.95
C VAL A 162 42.23 12.08 7.88
N TYR A 163 41.66 10.89 8.05
CA TYR A 163 42.37 9.62 8.09
C TYR A 163 41.99 8.74 6.90
N ARG A 164 42.96 8.05 6.34
CA ARG A 164 42.75 7.01 5.33
C ARG A 164 42.51 5.68 6.03
N THR A 165 41.46 4.96 5.65
CA THR A 165 41.20 3.63 6.17
C THR A 165 40.66 2.69 5.08
N LEU A 166 40.86 1.39 5.28
CA LEU A 166 40.32 0.32 4.45
C LEU A 166 39.26 -0.40 5.28
N LEU A 167 37.99 -0.32 4.90
CA LEU A 167 36.94 -1.03 5.61
C LEU A 167 36.99 -2.54 5.31
N PRO A 168 36.32 -3.38 6.14
CA PRO A 168 36.21 -4.83 5.88
C PRO A 168 35.59 -5.19 4.52
N THR A 169 34.86 -4.25 3.90
CA THR A 169 34.33 -4.38 2.53
C THR A 169 35.41 -4.33 1.44
N GLY A 170 36.65 -3.96 1.78
CA GLY A 170 37.75 -3.77 0.82
C GLY A 170 37.78 -2.38 0.17
N GLU A 171 36.86 -1.49 0.55
CA GLU A 171 36.79 -0.12 0.06
C GLU A 171 37.65 0.84 0.90
N ILE A 172 38.28 1.81 0.25
CA ILE A 172 39.10 2.85 0.90
C ILE A 172 38.24 4.07 1.20
N PHE A 173 38.28 4.55 2.44
CA PHE A 173 37.54 5.73 2.89
C PHE A 173 38.46 6.80 3.49
N ALA A 174 38.01 8.05 3.37
CA ALA A 174 38.54 9.19 4.10
C ALA A 174 37.59 9.53 5.25
N VAL A 175 38.05 9.38 6.49
CA VAL A 175 37.25 9.61 7.71
C VAL A 175 37.74 10.87 8.39
N LYS A 176 36.84 11.84 8.59
CA LYS A 176 37.17 13.09 9.27
C LYS A 176 36.84 13.00 10.75
N LYS A 177 37.86 13.07 11.61
CA LYS A 177 37.73 13.27 13.05
C LYS A 177 37.64 14.78 13.32
N ILE A 178 36.53 15.24 13.87
CA ILE A 178 36.34 16.64 14.25
C ILE A 178 37.07 16.89 15.57
N HIS A 179 37.83 17.99 15.66
CA HIS A 179 38.38 18.44 16.93
C HIS A 179 37.24 19.00 17.78
N MET A 180 37.01 18.41 18.95
CA MET A 180 36.10 18.98 19.94
C MET A 180 36.86 20.06 20.70
N MET A 181 36.28 21.25 20.85
CA MET A 181 36.83 22.25 21.77
C MET A 181 36.44 21.84 23.19
N GLU A 182 37.42 21.45 24.01
CA GLU A 182 37.24 21.49 25.46
C GLU A 182 37.06 22.97 25.83
N TYR A 183 35.87 23.32 26.33
CA TYR A 183 35.74 24.56 27.08
C TYR A 183 36.55 24.35 28.36
N ASP A 184 37.78 24.86 28.37
CA ASP A 184 38.64 24.88 29.54
C ASP A 184 37.85 25.39 30.77
N GLU A 185 38.07 24.70 31.88
CA GLU A 185 37.67 25.10 33.22
C GLU A 185 37.97 26.59 33.44
N ILE A 186 36.93 27.39 33.68
CA ILE A 186 37.10 28.73 34.25
C ILE A 186 37.45 28.52 35.73
N ILE A 187 38.75 28.43 36.03
CA ILE A 187 39.29 28.64 37.37
C ILE A 187 39.16 30.14 37.67
N PHE A 188 38.37 30.48 38.70
CA PHE A 188 38.50 31.73 39.44
C PHE A 188 39.57 31.56 40.53
#